data_AF-A0A3C1KQ07-F1
#
_entry.id   AF-A0A3C1KQ07-F1
#
_cell.length_a   1.000
_cell.length_b   1.000
_cell.length_c   1.000
_cell.angle_alpha   90.00
_cell.angle_beta   90.00
_cell.angle_gamma   90.00
#
_symmetry.space_group_name_H-M   'P 1'
#
loop_
_entity.id
_entity.type
_entity.pdbx_description
1 polymer ?
#
loop_
_entity_poly.entity_id
_entity_poly.type
_entity_poly.pdbx_seq_one_letter_code
_entity_poly.pdbx_strand_id
1 'polypeptide(L)'
;MAAQAQVLPCREGEPRYFEAIDRIQRLESFHSLAHEPALLQLMTLLLGEGAFPHPLGVMRLVFPDNPEVTTPPHQDFRNNQGTPRLTAAWIPLADCPLDSGPLAILPGSHRSGVLPLSFHLGPGNRQAVLPEELATARWATADFCAGDVLLFPALTVHRALPNRHPSRMRLSVDFRYQPAGEPLTEQCLQPHFARQSWDEIYRGWRSPDLQYYWHKRHYTVVPWDASLHALPEEHWDQALREDMIYERLRQRRFRNREQPRDEG
;
A
#
# COMPACT_ATOMS: atom_id res chain seq x y z
N MET A 1 1.20 -3.61 -21.25
CA MET A 1 -0.01 -2.78 -21.45
C MET A 1 -0.21 -1.91 -20.21
N ALA A 2 -0.47 -0.61 -20.36
CA ALA A 2 -0.71 0.28 -19.22
C ALA A 2 -2.20 0.31 -18.84
N ALA A 3 -2.51 0.29 -17.54
CA ALA A 3 -3.89 0.39 -17.07
C ALA A 3 -4.44 1.80 -17.30
N GLN A 4 -5.66 1.91 -17.84
CA GLN A 4 -6.31 3.19 -18.12
C GLN A 4 -7.53 3.38 -17.23
N ALA A 5 -7.67 4.58 -16.67
CA ALA A 5 -8.85 4.99 -15.93
C ALA A 5 -10.00 5.24 -16.92
N GLN A 6 -11.05 4.41 -16.83
CA GLN A 6 -12.28 4.53 -17.64
C GLN A 6 -13.43 5.21 -16.89
N VAL A 7 -13.22 5.51 -15.60
CA VAL A 7 -14.25 6.05 -14.71
C VAL A 7 -13.64 7.08 -13.76
N LEU A 8 -14.53 7.75 -13.01
CA LEU A 8 -14.15 8.55 -11.85
C LEU A 8 -13.19 7.80 -10.93
N PRO A 9 -12.16 8.46 -10.37
CA PRO A 9 -11.33 7.85 -9.36
C PRO A 9 -12.17 7.25 -8.24
N CYS A 10 -11.89 6.00 -7.87
CA CYS A 10 -12.49 5.33 -6.71
C CYS A 10 -11.40 5.15 -5.64
N ARG A 11 -11.78 5.17 -4.37
CA ARG A 11 -10.89 4.93 -3.22
C ARG A 11 -11.39 3.81 -2.31
N GLU A 12 -10.55 3.43 -1.35
CA GLU A 12 -10.88 2.50 -0.26
C GLU A 12 -12.18 2.95 0.44
N GLY A 13 -13.08 1.99 0.70
CA GLY A 13 -14.42 2.27 1.24
C GLY A 13 -15.54 2.30 0.20
N GLU A 14 -15.22 2.54 -1.09
CA GLU A 14 -16.24 2.57 -2.15
C GLU A 14 -16.53 1.16 -2.72
N PRO A 15 -17.81 0.81 -3.01
CA PRO A 15 -18.17 -0.52 -3.50
C PRO A 15 -17.41 -0.96 -4.75
N ARG A 16 -17.23 -0.06 -5.74
CA ARG A 16 -16.51 -0.37 -6.98
C ARG A 16 -15.01 -0.62 -6.78
N TYR A 17 -14.41 0.07 -5.82
CA TYR A 17 -13.02 -0.16 -5.45
C TYR A 17 -12.87 -1.56 -4.86
N PHE A 18 -13.75 -1.91 -3.92
CA PHE A 18 -13.73 -3.23 -3.30
C PHE A 18 -14.06 -4.36 -4.27
N GLU A 19 -14.97 -4.18 -5.21
CA GLU A 19 -15.22 -5.18 -6.26
C GLU A 19 -13.95 -5.49 -7.07
N ALA A 20 -13.18 -4.46 -7.42
CA ALA A 20 -11.91 -4.64 -8.12
C ALA A 20 -10.87 -5.35 -7.24
N ILE A 21 -10.73 -4.94 -5.97
CA ILE A 21 -9.79 -5.57 -5.03
C ILE A 21 -10.16 -7.03 -4.76
N ASP A 22 -11.44 -7.35 -4.52
CA ASP A 22 -11.93 -8.71 -4.26
C ASP A 22 -11.66 -9.64 -5.46
N ARG A 23 -11.73 -9.11 -6.69
CA ARG A 23 -11.36 -9.88 -7.89
C ARG A 23 -9.85 -10.10 -8.00
N ILE A 24 -9.05 -9.10 -7.67
CA ILE A 24 -7.58 -9.20 -7.73
C ILE A 24 -7.07 -10.14 -6.64
N GLN A 25 -7.63 -10.08 -5.42
CA GLN A 25 -7.26 -10.95 -4.31
C GLN A 25 -7.50 -12.43 -4.61
N ARG A 26 -8.41 -12.77 -5.54
CA ARG A 26 -8.64 -14.16 -5.99
C ARG A 26 -7.61 -14.66 -7.00
N LEU A 27 -6.76 -13.80 -7.55
CA LEU A 27 -5.78 -14.20 -8.57
C LEU A 27 -4.62 -14.96 -7.91
N GLU A 28 -4.41 -16.21 -8.31
CA GLU A 28 -3.22 -16.99 -7.92
C GLU A 28 -1.92 -16.24 -8.21
N SER A 29 -1.84 -15.57 -9.37
CA SER A 29 -0.67 -14.79 -9.78
C SER A 29 -0.38 -13.58 -8.91
N PHE A 30 -1.39 -13.03 -8.22
CA PHE A 30 -1.17 -11.91 -7.30
C PHE A 30 -0.42 -12.38 -6.05
N HIS A 31 -0.82 -13.54 -5.49
CA HIS A 31 -0.18 -14.12 -4.31
C HIS A 31 1.15 -14.79 -4.63
N SER A 32 1.26 -15.46 -5.78
CA SER A 32 2.51 -16.12 -6.18
C SER A 32 3.66 -15.14 -6.41
N LEU A 33 3.35 -13.88 -6.76
CA LEU A 33 4.37 -12.85 -7.00
C LEU A 33 5.24 -12.58 -5.75
N ALA A 34 4.67 -12.67 -4.54
CA ALA A 34 5.43 -12.54 -3.29
C ALA A 34 6.43 -13.69 -3.07
N HIS A 35 6.28 -14.79 -3.82
CA HIS A 35 7.08 -16.00 -3.73
C HIS A 35 8.02 -16.20 -4.94
N GLU A 36 8.14 -15.22 -5.83
CA GLU A 36 9.04 -15.31 -6.97
C GLU A 36 10.47 -15.63 -6.52
N PRO A 37 11.16 -16.61 -7.13
CA PRO A 37 12.48 -17.05 -6.66
C PRO A 37 13.51 -15.92 -6.54
N ALA A 38 13.52 -14.97 -7.48
CA ALA A 38 14.43 -13.83 -7.44
C ALA A 38 14.14 -12.89 -6.26
N LEU A 39 12.86 -12.68 -5.94
CA LEU A 39 12.44 -11.86 -4.81
C LEU A 39 12.75 -12.56 -3.48
N LEU A 40 12.49 -13.86 -3.37
CA LEU A 40 12.84 -14.64 -2.18
C LEU A 40 14.36 -14.71 -1.95
N GLN A 41 15.17 -14.83 -3.00
CA GLN A 41 16.63 -14.76 -2.88
C GLN A 41 17.09 -13.42 -2.30
N LEU A 42 16.53 -12.31 -2.79
CA LEU A 42 16.81 -10.98 -2.25
C LEU A 42 16.40 -10.86 -0.78
N MET A 43 15.24 -11.40 -0.42
CA MET A 43 14.77 -11.40 0.97
C MET A 43 15.62 -12.27 1.89
N THR A 44 16.09 -13.43 1.42
CA THR A 44 17.03 -14.27 2.18
C THR A 44 18.35 -13.54 2.44
N LEU A 45 18.87 -12.79 1.48
CA LEU A 45 20.08 -11.98 1.68
C LEU A 45 19.90 -10.87 2.73
N LEU A 46 18.70 -10.28 2.81
CA LEU A 46 18.41 -9.16 3.70
C LEU A 46 17.96 -9.58 5.11
N LEU A 47 17.18 -10.65 5.19
CA LEU A 47 16.47 -11.06 6.41
C LEU A 47 16.98 -12.39 6.98
N GLY A 48 17.83 -13.10 6.24
CA GLY A 48 18.36 -14.41 6.58
C GLY A 48 17.55 -15.58 6.04
N GLU A 49 18.06 -16.79 6.26
CA GLU A 49 17.41 -18.03 5.87
C GLU A 49 15.99 -18.14 6.45
N GLY A 50 15.07 -18.64 5.63
CA GLY A 50 13.67 -18.76 6.02
C GLY A 50 12.89 -17.44 6.06
N ALA A 51 13.40 -16.36 5.44
CA ALA A 51 12.66 -15.12 5.23
C ALA A 51 11.19 -15.41 4.86
N PHE A 52 10.29 -14.84 5.65
CA PHE A 52 8.90 -15.22 5.68
C PHE A 52 8.05 -14.14 5.01
N PRO A 53 7.54 -14.38 3.78
CA PRO A 53 6.50 -13.53 3.21
C PRO A 53 5.26 -13.61 4.08
N HIS A 54 4.63 -12.47 4.36
CA HIS A 54 3.29 -12.45 4.94
C HIS A 54 2.27 -12.80 3.86
N PRO A 55 1.21 -13.58 4.16
CA PRO A 55 0.16 -13.84 3.19
C PRO A 55 -0.69 -12.59 2.89
N LEU A 56 -0.70 -11.60 3.79
CA LEU A 56 -1.31 -10.28 3.54
C LEU A 56 -0.56 -9.51 2.42
N GLY A 57 -1.01 -9.70 1.18
CA GLY A 57 -0.60 -8.89 0.03
C GLY A 57 -1.52 -7.69 -0.20
N VAL A 58 -0.95 -6.53 -0.51
CA VAL A 58 -1.72 -5.30 -0.80
C VAL A 58 -1.58 -4.93 -2.28
N MET A 59 -2.71 -4.68 -2.92
CA MET A 59 -2.79 -4.08 -4.26
C MET A 59 -3.11 -2.59 -4.13
N ARG A 60 -2.40 -1.74 -4.88
CA ARG A 60 -2.67 -0.30 -4.98
C ARG A 60 -3.23 0.04 -6.35
N LEU A 61 -4.42 0.65 -6.36
CA LEU A 61 -5.07 1.18 -7.56
C LEU A 61 -5.00 2.71 -7.53
N VAL A 62 -3.97 3.29 -8.14
CA VAL A 62 -3.80 4.76 -8.10
C VAL A 62 -4.29 5.41 -9.37
N PHE A 63 -5.42 6.10 -9.24
CA PHE A 63 -6.02 6.88 -10.30
C PHE A 63 -5.29 8.21 -10.54
N PRO A 64 -5.28 8.72 -11.79
CA PRO A 64 -4.92 10.10 -12.07
C PRO A 64 -5.99 11.06 -11.52
N ASP A 65 -5.66 12.36 -11.43
CA ASP A 65 -6.58 13.43 -10.95
C ASP A 65 -7.16 13.20 -9.54
N ASN A 66 -6.43 12.45 -8.70
CA ASN A 66 -6.85 12.08 -7.35
C ASN A 66 -5.81 12.38 -6.25
N PRO A 67 -5.16 13.56 -6.24
CA PRO A 67 -4.04 13.84 -5.34
C PRO A 67 -4.42 13.84 -3.84
N GLU A 68 -5.64 14.24 -3.48
CA GLU A 68 -6.07 14.40 -2.08
C GLU A 68 -6.10 13.09 -1.29
N VAL A 69 -6.29 11.97 -1.98
CA VAL A 69 -6.36 10.63 -1.37
C VAL A 69 -5.15 9.78 -1.73
N THR A 70 -4.09 10.40 -2.24
CA THR A 70 -2.80 9.74 -2.45
C THR A 70 -2.24 9.27 -1.11
N THR A 71 -1.52 8.14 -1.11
CA THR A 71 -0.87 7.61 0.09
C THR A 71 0.02 8.67 0.77
N PRO A 72 -0.34 9.15 1.97
CA PRO A 72 0.40 10.21 2.65
C PRO A 72 1.72 9.67 3.24
N PRO A 73 2.60 10.55 3.78
CA PRO A 73 3.70 10.11 4.63
C PRO A 73 3.20 9.17 5.73
N HIS A 74 3.74 7.95 5.80
CA HIS A 74 3.39 6.98 6.84
C HIS A 74 4.51 5.94 7.03
N GLN A 75 4.34 5.08 8.05
CA GLN A 75 5.19 3.93 8.34
C GLN A 75 4.35 2.65 8.30
N ASP A 76 4.89 1.60 7.69
CA ASP A 76 4.21 0.31 7.54
C ASP A 76 4.04 -0.43 8.87
N PHE A 77 4.94 -0.21 9.83
CA PHE A 77 4.96 -0.91 11.12
C PHE A 77 3.63 -0.80 11.86
N ARG A 78 2.96 0.35 11.80
CA ARG A 78 1.68 0.55 12.50
C ARG A 78 0.67 -0.48 12.00
N ASN A 79 0.52 -0.66 10.69
CA ASN A 79 -0.44 -1.61 10.11
C ASN A 79 0.03 -3.08 10.15
N ASN A 80 1.32 -3.32 10.37
CA ASN A 80 1.94 -4.65 10.31
C ASN A 80 2.80 -4.88 11.57
N GLN A 81 2.18 -4.79 12.75
CA GLN A 81 2.88 -4.84 14.03
C GLN A 81 3.48 -6.23 14.31
N GLY A 82 4.41 -6.26 15.26
CA GLY A 82 5.22 -7.43 15.58
C GLY A 82 6.68 -7.03 15.56
N THR A 83 7.44 -7.53 14.58
CA THR A 83 8.85 -7.20 14.44
C THR A 83 9.10 -5.87 13.71
N PRO A 84 10.00 -5.01 14.22
CA PRO A 84 10.46 -3.83 13.48
C PRO A 84 11.41 -4.18 12.32
N ARG A 85 11.87 -5.43 12.24
CA ARG A 85 12.72 -5.94 11.14
C ARG A 85 11.91 -6.33 9.89
N LEU A 86 10.60 -6.14 9.93
CA LEU A 86 9.74 -6.28 8.76
C LEU A 86 10.23 -5.37 7.62
N THR A 87 10.34 -5.92 6.43
CA THR A 87 10.75 -5.22 5.21
C THR A 87 9.62 -5.28 4.19
N ALA A 88 9.23 -4.11 3.68
CA ALA A 88 8.28 -4.00 2.60
C ALA A 88 8.99 -4.14 1.25
N ALA A 89 8.34 -4.80 0.30
CA ALA A 89 8.67 -4.80 -1.11
C ALA A 89 7.55 -4.15 -1.89
N TRP A 90 7.81 -2.97 -2.44
CA TRP A 90 6.93 -2.29 -3.37
C TRP A 90 7.35 -2.57 -4.81
N ILE A 91 6.41 -2.98 -5.65
CA ILE A 91 6.67 -3.39 -7.03
C ILE A 91 5.62 -2.74 -7.95
N PRO A 92 6.01 -1.88 -8.91
CA PRO A 92 5.10 -1.40 -9.93
C PRO A 92 4.82 -2.52 -10.95
N LEU A 93 3.55 -2.69 -11.34
CA LEU A 93 3.14 -3.73 -12.30
C LEU A 93 3.28 -3.30 -13.77
N ALA A 94 3.81 -2.11 -14.01
CA ALA A 94 4.14 -1.53 -15.30
C ALA A 94 5.21 -0.46 -15.09
N ASP A 95 5.79 0.08 -16.16
CA ASP A 95 6.68 1.23 -16.06
C ASP A 95 6.00 2.38 -15.30
N CYS A 96 6.72 2.93 -14.33
CA CYS A 96 6.25 3.94 -13.40
C CYS A 96 7.20 5.14 -13.42
N PRO A 97 7.10 5.99 -14.45
CA PRO A 97 7.80 7.26 -14.46
C PRO A 97 7.30 8.19 -13.34
N LEU A 98 8.09 9.22 -13.00
CA LEU A 98 7.80 10.15 -11.90
C LEU A 98 6.40 10.77 -11.95
N ASP A 99 5.87 11.03 -13.14
CA ASP A 99 4.52 11.60 -13.33
C ASP A 99 3.39 10.59 -13.08
N SER A 100 3.69 9.29 -13.05
CA SER A 100 2.73 8.22 -12.73
C SER A 100 2.60 8.00 -11.21
N GLY A 101 3.41 8.73 -10.43
CA GLY A 101 3.34 8.77 -8.99
C GLY A 101 4.04 7.59 -8.31
N PRO A 102 5.35 7.36 -8.49
CA PRO A 102 6.06 6.30 -7.79
C PRO A 102 6.09 6.55 -6.27
N LEU A 103 6.62 5.59 -5.50
CA LEU A 103 6.90 5.84 -4.08
C LEU A 103 8.11 6.76 -3.91
N ALA A 104 8.04 7.56 -2.86
CA ALA A 104 9.15 8.32 -2.34
C ALA A 104 9.38 7.96 -0.87
N ILE A 105 10.64 7.90 -0.45
CA ILE A 105 11.04 7.59 0.92
C ILE A 105 11.82 8.77 1.53
N LEU A 106 11.82 8.88 2.85
CA LEU A 106 12.76 9.71 3.58
C LEU A 106 13.95 8.85 4.03
N PRO A 107 15.15 8.99 3.42
CA PRO A 107 16.33 8.23 3.81
C PRO A 107 16.64 8.39 5.30
N GLY A 108 16.94 7.28 5.99
CA GLY A 108 17.29 7.30 7.42
C GLY A 108 16.11 7.41 8.40
N SER A 109 14.90 7.73 7.95
CA SER A 109 13.72 7.94 8.81
C SER A 109 13.28 6.72 9.63
N HIS A 110 13.68 5.51 9.24
CA HIS A 110 13.46 4.28 10.02
C HIS A 110 14.11 4.29 11.41
N ARG A 111 15.01 5.26 11.67
CA ARG A 111 15.70 5.45 12.96
C ARG A 111 14.96 6.38 13.91
N SER A 112 13.86 7.00 13.47
CA SER A 112 13.07 7.95 14.25
C SER A 112 12.01 7.30 15.13
N GLY A 113 12.03 5.97 15.26
CA GLY A 113 11.01 5.21 15.99
C GLY A 113 9.64 5.29 15.32
N VAL A 114 8.59 5.01 16.07
CA VAL A 114 7.20 5.06 15.59
C VAL A 114 6.67 6.49 15.73
N LEU A 115 6.35 7.14 14.62
CA LEU A 115 5.93 8.55 14.58
C LEU A 115 4.44 8.72 14.86
N PRO A 116 4.01 9.72 15.64
CA PRO A 116 2.59 10.01 15.93
C PRO A 116 1.73 10.14 14.67
N LEU A 117 0.41 10.01 14.83
CA LEU A 117 -0.53 10.06 13.72
C LEU A 117 -1.42 11.29 13.77
N SER A 118 -1.77 11.80 12.60
CA SER A 118 -2.88 12.72 12.38
C SER A 118 -3.77 12.20 11.25
N PHE A 119 -4.95 12.81 11.10
CA PHE A 119 -5.87 12.44 10.03
C PHE A 119 -5.34 12.85 8.64
N HIS A 120 -5.70 12.05 7.63
CA HIS A 120 -5.51 12.35 6.21
C HIS A 120 -6.53 11.53 5.40
N LEU A 121 -7.09 12.05 4.31
CA LEU A 121 -8.10 11.35 3.48
C LEU A 121 -7.59 10.11 2.71
N GLY A 122 -6.28 9.87 2.72
CA GLY A 122 -5.64 8.76 2.02
C GLY A 122 -5.86 7.40 2.69
N PRO A 123 -5.25 6.32 2.16
CA PRO A 123 -5.35 4.97 2.71
C PRO A 123 -5.20 4.92 4.24
N GLY A 124 -6.12 4.22 4.90
CA GLY A 124 -6.14 4.08 6.36
C GLY A 124 -6.57 5.33 7.14
N ASN A 125 -6.97 6.41 6.47
CA ASN A 125 -7.43 7.68 7.05
C ASN A 125 -6.42 8.37 8.00
N ARG A 126 -5.12 8.13 7.78
CA ARG A 126 -4.03 8.48 8.70
C ARG A 126 -2.78 8.91 7.95
N GLN A 127 -1.99 9.77 8.56
CA GLN A 127 -0.62 10.11 8.15
C GLN A 127 0.28 10.20 9.37
N ALA A 128 1.59 10.02 9.15
CA ALA A 128 2.59 10.29 10.16
C ALA A 128 2.79 11.80 10.34
N VAL A 129 2.80 12.25 11.60
CA VAL A 129 3.24 13.60 11.98
C VAL A 129 4.76 13.63 11.93
N LEU A 130 5.30 14.34 10.95
CA LEU A 130 6.75 14.40 10.74
C LEU A 130 7.36 15.42 11.72
N PRO A 131 8.41 15.05 12.49
CA PRO A 131 9.21 16.02 13.22
C PRO A 131 9.91 16.96 12.23
N GLU A 132 10.32 18.14 12.70
CA GLU A 132 10.83 19.22 11.85
C GLU A 132 12.02 18.79 10.98
N GLU A 133 12.90 17.95 11.52
CA GLU A 133 14.07 17.44 10.81
C GLU A 133 13.68 16.55 9.62
N LEU A 134 12.61 15.76 9.76
CA LEU A 134 12.08 14.93 8.68
C LEU A 134 11.19 15.73 7.72
N ALA A 135 10.48 16.73 8.22
CA ALA A 135 9.61 17.58 7.41
C ALA A 135 10.40 18.41 6.39
N THR A 136 11.63 18.78 6.72
CA THR A 136 12.55 19.54 5.86
C THR A 136 13.52 18.66 5.06
N ALA A 137 13.55 17.35 5.34
CA ALA A 137 14.42 16.41 4.65
C ALA A 137 14.04 16.20 3.19
N ARG A 138 15.04 15.86 2.37
CA ARG A 138 14.85 15.56 0.96
C ARG A 138 14.29 14.14 0.77
N TRP A 139 13.12 14.06 0.14
CA TRP A 139 12.55 12.82 -0.34
C TRP A 139 13.38 12.21 -1.47
N ALA A 140 13.65 10.90 -1.39
CA ALA A 140 14.30 10.11 -2.42
C ALA A 140 13.27 9.30 -3.21
N THR A 141 13.37 9.33 -4.54
CA THR A 141 12.49 8.64 -5.49
C THR A 141 13.20 8.56 -6.85
N ALA A 142 12.65 7.78 -7.78
CA ALA A 142 13.18 7.58 -9.12
C ALA A 142 12.03 7.22 -10.09
N ASP A 143 12.32 7.23 -11.39
CA ASP A 143 11.54 6.46 -12.36
C ASP A 143 11.79 4.96 -12.12
N PHE A 144 10.75 4.15 -12.26
CA PHE A 144 10.84 2.69 -12.15
C PHE A 144 10.35 2.05 -13.45
N CYS A 145 10.91 0.89 -13.79
CA CYS A 145 10.45 0.02 -14.87
C CYS A 145 9.71 -1.20 -14.31
N ALA A 146 8.91 -1.84 -15.14
CA ALA A 146 8.34 -3.13 -14.78
C ALA A 146 9.46 -4.15 -14.45
N GLY A 147 9.38 -4.77 -13.26
CA GLY A 147 10.40 -5.68 -12.74
C GLY A 147 11.32 -5.06 -11.68
N ASP A 148 11.31 -3.74 -11.53
CA ASP A 148 12.02 -3.08 -10.42
C ASP A 148 11.31 -3.34 -9.08
N VAL A 149 12.09 -3.34 -8.00
CA VAL A 149 11.60 -3.54 -6.63
C VAL A 149 12.19 -2.46 -5.73
N LEU A 150 11.36 -1.75 -4.98
CA LEU A 150 11.78 -0.84 -3.92
C LEU A 150 11.61 -1.52 -2.56
N LEU A 151 12.73 -1.67 -1.83
CA LEU A 151 12.75 -2.28 -0.51
C LEU A 151 13.00 -1.25 0.59
N PHE A 152 12.25 -1.33 1.68
CA PHE A 152 12.46 -0.49 2.85
C PHE A 152 11.96 -1.15 4.15
N PRO A 153 12.64 -0.92 5.29
CA PRO A 153 12.16 -1.35 6.61
C PRO A 153 10.81 -0.73 6.97
N ALA A 154 10.03 -1.41 7.80
CA ALA A 154 8.65 -1.01 8.16
C ALA A 154 8.54 0.35 8.86
N LEU A 155 9.62 0.84 9.49
CA LEU A 155 9.68 2.17 10.10
C LEU A 155 10.09 3.27 9.12
N THR A 156 10.40 2.96 7.87
CA THR A 156 10.74 3.98 6.87
C THR A 156 9.52 4.83 6.58
N VAL A 157 9.66 6.14 6.76
CA VAL A 157 8.65 7.10 6.32
C VAL A 157 8.66 7.12 4.80
N HIS A 158 7.52 6.80 4.21
CA HIS A 158 7.34 6.77 2.77
C HIS A 158 5.96 7.32 2.39
N ARG A 159 5.83 7.76 1.14
CA ARG A 159 4.58 8.26 0.56
C ARG A 159 4.50 7.92 -0.92
N ALA A 160 3.31 7.96 -1.48
CA ALA A 160 3.15 7.99 -2.92
C ALA A 160 3.30 9.42 -3.44
N LEU A 161 3.98 9.60 -4.57
CA LEU A 161 3.83 10.83 -5.34
C LEU A 161 2.45 10.86 -6.03
N PRO A 162 1.87 12.05 -6.26
CA PRO A 162 0.61 12.16 -6.99
C PRO A 162 0.73 11.61 -8.41
N ASN A 163 -0.26 10.84 -8.86
CA ASN A 163 -0.36 10.45 -10.26
C ASN A 163 -0.89 11.64 -11.08
N ARG A 164 -0.02 12.21 -11.91
CA ARG A 164 -0.27 13.38 -12.77
C ARG A 164 -0.46 13.01 -14.24
N HIS A 165 -0.37 11.72 -14.59
CA HIS A 165 -0.63 11.29 -15.95
C HIS A 165 -2.10 11.56 -16.32
N PRO A 166 -2.45 11.98 -17.56
CA PRO A 166 -3.84 12.33 -17.91
C PRO A 166 -4.88 11.21 -17.71
N SER A 167 -4.54 9.97 -18.07
CA SER A 167 -5.51 8.85 -18.06
C SER A 167 -4.99 7.51 -17.52
N ARG A 168 -3.68 7.33 -17.31
CA ARG A 168 -3.12 6.05 -16.87
C ARG A 168 -3.21 5.92 -15.35
N MET A 169 -3.61 4.74 -14.92
CA MET A 169 -3.51 4.34 -13.52
C MET A 169 -2.13 3.78 -13.25
N ARG A 170 -1.64 3.98 -12.03
CA ARG A 170 -0.48 3.26 -11.52
C ARG A 170 -0.95 2.10 -10.67
N LEU A 171 -0.58 0.91 -11.11
CA LEU A 171 -0.84 -0.34 -10.41
C LEU A 171 0.47 -0.80 -9.78
N SER A 172 0.42 -1.12 -8.49
CA SER A 172 1.57 -1.65 -7.77
C SER A 172 1.11 -2.59 -6.68
N VAL A 173 2.01 -3.45 -6.23
CA VAL A 173 1.81 -4.32 -5.08
C VAL A 173 2.76 -3.97 -3.95
N ASP A 174 2.31 -4.19 -2.72
CA ASP A 174 3.13 -4.10 -1.53
C ASP A 174 3.08 -5.45 -0.79
N PHE A 175 4.21 -6.14 -0.73
CA PHE A 175 4.40 -7.37 0.05
C PHE A 175 5.27 -7.08 1.27
N ARG A 176 5.08 -7.84 2.34
CA ARG A 176 5.88 -7.70 3.57
C ARG A 176 6.57 -9.02 3.87
N TYR A 177 7.81 -8.89 4.32
CA TYR A 177 8.66 -10.00 4.67
C TYR A 177 9.27 -9.75 6.04
N GLN A 178 9.37 -10.80 6.85
CA GLN A 178 10.08 -10.75 8.11
C GLN A 178 11.11 -11.87 8.21
N PRO A 179 12.10 -11.75 9.10
CA PRO A 179 12.95 -12.88 9.46
C PRO A 179 12.12 -14.03 10.06
N ALA A 180 12.56 -15.27 9.84
CA ALA A 180 11.93 -16.44 10.42
C ALA A 180 11.89 -16.37 11.96
N GLY A 181 10.80 -16.85 12.56
CA GLY A 181 10.62 -16.94 14.02
C GLY A 181 10.21 -15.63 14.70
N GLU A 182 10.32 -14.49 14.02
CA GLU A 182 9.96 -13.18 14.57
C GLU A 182 8.44 -13.03 14.84
N PRO A 183 8.05 -12.13 15.77
CA PRO A 183 6.66 -11.90 16.07
C PRO A 183 5.91 -11.15 14.96
N LEU A 184 4.63 -11.44 14.82
CA LEU A 184 3.67 -10.73 13.98
C LEU A 184 2.31 -10.65 14.67
N THR A 185 1.45 -9.75 14.21
CA THR A 185 0.06 -9.69 14.63
C THR A 185 -0.83 -10.53 13.72
N GLU A 186 -1.92 -11.06 14.26
CA GLU A 186 -2.85 -11.96 13.54
C GLU A 186 -3.34 -11.36 12.22
N GLN A 187 -3.52 -10.04 12.16
CA GLN A 187 -3.95 -9.30 10.97
C GLN A 187 -3.02 -9.52 9.77
N CYS A 188 -1.71 -9.73 9.98
CA CYS A 188 -0.75 -10.03 8.92
C CYS A 188 -0.99 -11.40 8.25
N LEU A 189 -1.78 -12.27 8.89
CA LEU A 189 -2.16 -13.59 8.37
C LEU A 189 -3.51 -13.59 7.65
N GLN A 190 -4.23 -12.46 7.66
CA GLN A 190 -5.56 -12.34 7.08
C GLN A 190 -5.50 -11.75 5.67
N PRO A 191 -6.49 -12.00 4.80
CA PRO A 191 -6.60 -11.31 3.52
C PRO A 191 -6.73 -9.80 3.71
N HIS A 192 -6.28 -9.01 2.73
CA HIS A 192 -6.42 -7.56 2.79
C HIS A 192 -7.88 -7.14 2.93
N PHE A 193 -8.17 -6.26 3.89
CA PHE A 193 -9.51 -5.85 4.34
C PHE A 193 -10.39 -6.95 4.95
N ALA A 194 -9.92 -8.20 5.04
CA ALA A 194 -10.67 -9.35 5.56
C ALA A 194 -12.08 -9.50 4.95
N ARG A 195 -12.25 -9.12 3.68
CA ARG A 195 -13.54 -9.14 2.97
C ARG A 195 -13.94 -10.51 2.45
N GLN A 196 -12.97 -11.41 2.32
CA GLN A 196 -13.12 -12.76 1.82
C GLN A 196 -12.29 -13.68 2.70
N SER A 197 -12.70 -14.93 2.86
CA SER A 197 -11.86 -15.94 3.50
C SER A 197 -10.76 -16.43 2.55
N TRP A 198 -9.73 -17.05 3.12
CA TRP A 198 -8.70 -17.72 2.32
C TRP A 198 -9.27 -18.82 1.42
N ASP A 199 -10.23 -19.61 1.91
CA ASP A 199 -10.91 -20.63 1.09
C ASP A 199 -11.66 -20.05 -0.11
N GLU A 200 -12.25 -18.86 0.04
CA GLU A 200 -12.89 -18.15 -1.07
C GLU A 200 -11.87 -17.62 -2.08
N ILE A 201 -10.73 -17.14 -1.59
CA ILE A 201 -9.62 -16.64 -2.42
C ILE A 201 -9.00 -17.76 -3.26
N TYR A 202 -8.78 -18.92 -2.66
CA TYR A 202 -8.14 -20.07 -3.32
C TYR A 202 -9.05 -20.79 -4.31
N ARG A 203 -10.34 -20.46 -4.35
CA ARG A 203 -11.29 -21.12 -5.24
C ARG A 203 -10.89 -20.92 -6.71
N GLY A 204 -10.54 -22.02 -7.37
CA GLY A 204 -10.15 -22.02 -8.78
C GLY A 204 -8.65 -21.82 -9.03
N TRP A 205 -7.83 -21.77 -7.97
CA TRP A 205 -6.37 -21.86 -8.13
C TRP A 205 -5.97 -23.21 -8.69
N ARG A 206 -4.88 -23.22 -9.46
CA ARG A 206 -4.37 -24.42 -10.13
C ARG A 206 -3.47 -25.23 -9.22
N SER A 207 -2.65 -24.57 -8.39
CA SER A 207 -1.77 -25.23 -7.43
C SER A 207 -2.23 -25.01 -5.98
N PRO A 208 -2.15 -26.04 -5.13
CA PRO A 208 -2.33 -25.89 -3.68
C PRO A 208 -1.06 -25.45 -2.95
N ASP A 209 0.10 -25.34 -3.63
CA ASP A 209 1.41 -25.21 -2.97
C ASP A 209 1.53 -23.98 -2.06
N LEU A 210 0.89 -22.88 -2.47
CA LEU A 210 0.86 -21.63 -1.71
C LEU A 210 -0.40 -21.47 -0.83
N GLN A 211 -1.33 -22.43 -0.86
CA GLN A 211 -2.50 -22.35 0.01
C GLN A 211 -2.07 -22.61 1.45
N TYR A 212 -2.34 -21.64 2.32
CA TYR A 212 -2.03 -21.74 3.75
C TYR A 212 -0.56 -22.04 4.06
N TYR A 213 0.38 -21.66 3.18
CA TYR A 213 1.80 -22.01 3.32
C TYR A 213 2.41 -21.55 4.66
N TRP A 214 1.87 -20.48 5.25
CA TRP A 214 2.33 -19.91 6.51
C TRP A 214 2.04 -20.84 7.70
N HIS A 215 1.06 -21.75 7.63
CA HIS A 215 0.82 -22.73 8.70
C HIS A 215 2.01 -23.67 8.94
N LYS A 216 2.92 -23.80 7.97
CA LYS A 216 4.15 -24.58 8.07
C LYS A 216 5.36 -23.74 8.46
N ARG A 217 5.18 -22.45 8.77
CA ARG A 217 6.26 -21.50 9.10
C ARG A 217 6.32 -21.27 10.61
N HIS A 218 7.50 -20.86 11.07
CA HIS A 218 7.74 -20.52 12.48
C HIS A 218 7.63 -19.01 12.67
N TYR A 219 6.74 -18.58 13.55
CA TYR A 219 6.57 -17.20 14.02
C TYR A 219 5.82 -17.21 15.36
N THR A 220 5.84 -16.08 16.06
CA THR A 220 5.03 -15.88 17.27
C THR A 220 3.90 -14.91 16.96
N VAL A 221 2.65 -15.29 17.24
CA VAL A 221 1.54 -14.33 17.15
C VAL A 221 1.53 -13.49 18.43
N VAL A 222 1.62 -12.18 18.28
CA VAL A 222 1.53 -11.22 19.40
C VAL A 222 0.22 -10.43 19.33
N PRO A 223 -0.28 -9.93 20.48
CA PRO A 223 -1.48 -9.09 20.48
C PRO A 223 -1.28 -7.80 19.68
N TRP A 224 -2.36 -7.34 19.08
CA TRP A 224 -2.42 -6.04 18.42
C TRP A 224 -2.46 -4.91 19.45
N ASP A 225 -1.60 -3.90 19.28
CA ASP A 225 -1.63 -2.67 20.06
C ASP A 225 -2.46 -1.61 19.33
N ALA A 226 -3.70 -1.40 19.78
CA ALA A 226 -4.59 -0.40 19.22
C ALA A 226 -4.15 1.04 19.50
N SER A 227 -3.30 1.28 20.50
CA SER A 227 -2.78 2.63 20.80
C SER A 227 -1.89 3.15 19.66
N LEU A 228 -1.29 2.24 18.89
CA LEU A 228 -0.52 2.57 17.69
C LEU A 228 -1.39 2.98 16.48
N HIS A 229 -2.71 3.09 16.64
CA HIS A 229 -3.61 3.62 15.61
C HIS A 229 -4.48 4.77 16.08
N ALA A 230 -4.30 5.21 17.33
CA ALA A 230 -5.05 6.32 17.90
C ALA A 230 -4.79 7.60 17.11
N LEU A 231 -5.89 8.33 16.85
CA LEU A 231 -5.90 9.67 16.29
C LEU A 231 -6.34 10.66 17.39
N PRO A 232 -6.00 11.96 17.28
CA PRO A 232 -6.55 13.00 18.15
C PRO A 232 -8.08 13.00 18.15
N GLU A 233 -8.74 13.27 19.27
CA GLU A 233 -10.21 13.15 19.41
C GLU A 233 -10.96 14.05 18.41
N GLU A 234 -10.41 15.24 18.13
CA GLU A 234 -10.96 16.26 17.24
C GLU A 234 -10.87 15.93 15.74
N HIS A 235 -10.30 14.78 15.35
CA HIS A 235 -10.09 14.44 13.95
C HIS A 235 -11.38 14.27 13.14
N TRP A 236 -12.52 13.99 13.78
CA TRP A 236 -13.80 13.74 13.09
C TRP A 236 -14.32 14.95 12.31
N ASP A 237 -14.22 16.15 12.89
CA ASP A 237 -14.66 17.39 12.23
C ASP A 237 -13.76 17.73 11.03
N GLN A 238 -12.46 17.47 11.17
CA GLN A 238 -11.50 17.58 10.07
C GLN A 238 -11.85 16.59 8.96
N ALA A 239 -12.10 15.32 9.32
CA ALA A 239 -12.42 14.26 8.38
C ALA A 239 -13.67 14.58 7.55
N LEU A 240 -14.76 14.97 8.20
CA LEU A 240 -16.00 15.32 7.53
C LEU A 240 -15.81 16.50 6.55
N ARG A 241 -15.09 17.54 6.99
CA ARG A 241 -14.83 18.73 6.18
C ARG A 241 -14.00 18.41 4.94
N GLU A 242 -12.89 17.70 5.13
CA GLU A 242 -12.00 17.33 4.03
C GLU A 242 -12.72 16.43 3.02
N ASP A 243 -13.54 15.48 3.50
CA ASP A 243 -14.33 14.59 2.65
C ASP A 243 -15.33 15.35 1.76
N MET A 244 -16.06 16.30 2.35
CA MET A 244 -16.98 17.16 1.62
C MET A 244 -16.29 18.05 0.58
N ILE A 245 -15.05 18.48 0.84
CA ILE A 245 -14.25 19.23 -0.13
C ILE A 245 -13.81 18.30 -1.26
N TYR A 246 -13.30 17.13 -0.91
CA TYR A 246 -12.85 16.11 -1.86
C TYR A 246 -13.96 15.71 -2.83
N GLU A 247 -15.15 15.35 -2.36
CA GLU A 247 -16.24 14.93 -3.24
C GLU A 247 -16.68 16.05 -4.19
N ARG A 248 -16.72 17.31 -3.72
CA ARG A 248 -16.99 18.47 -4.58
C ARG A 248 -15.94 18.65 -5.68
N LEU A 249 -14.66 18.49 -5.34
CA LEU A 249 -13.56 18.61 -6.30
C LEU A 249 -13.56 17.46 -7.31
N ARG A 250 -13.75 16.22 -6.84
CA ARG A 250 -13.88 15.00 -7.66
C ARG A 250 -14.98 15.15 -8.71
N GLN A 251 -16.18 15.60 -8.29
CA GLN A 251 -17.31 15.85 -9.20
C GLN A 251 -17.02 16.98 -10.21
N ARG A 252 -16.35 18.05 -9.78
CA ARG A 252 -15.95 19.15 -10.68
C ARG A 252 -14.97 18.68 -11.75
N ARG A 253 -13.93 17.91 -11.37
CA ARG A 253 -12.96 17.35 -12.32
C ARG A 253 -13.62 16.46 -13.35
N PHE A 254 -14.60 15.66 -12.94
CA PHE A 254 -15.36 14.81 -13.85
C PHE A 254 -16.12 15.60 -14.92
N ARG A 255 -16.93 16.58 -14.50
CA ARG A 255 -17.71 17.40 -15.44
C ARG A 255 -16.83 18.12 -16.45
N ASN A 256 -15.64 18.57 -16.03
CA ASN A 256 -14.69 19.23 -16.92
C ASN A 256 -14.05 18.27 -17.93
N ARG A 257 -13.99 16.96 -17.66
CA ARG A 257 -13.48 15.95 -18.61
C ARG A 257 -14.52 15.59 -19.68
N GLU A 258 -15.80 15.70 -19.38
CA GLU A 258 -16.90 15.42 -20.31
C GLU A 258 -17.24 16.60 -21.24
N GLN A 259 -16.73 17.81 -20.96
CA GLN A 259 -16.86 18.93 -21.87
C GLN A 259 -15.96 18.73 -23.10
N PRO A 260 -16.48 18.87 -24.33
CA PRO A 260 -15.65 18.84 -25.53
C PRO A 260 -14.59 19.93 -25.40
N ARG A 261 -13.33 19.60 -25.71
CA ARG A 261 -12.31 20.62 -25.92
C ARG A 261 -12.74 21.38 -27.16
N ASP A 262 -13.18 22.63 -27.02
CA ASP A 262 -13.33 23.51 -28.17
C ASP A 262 -11.95 23.59 -28.85
N GLU A 263 -11.84 22.93 -30.00
CA GLU A 263 -10.73 23.11 -30.92
C GLU A 263 -10.92 24.47 -31.59
N GLY A 264 -10.29 25.48 -31.01
CA GLY A 264 -10.10 26.81 -31.62
C GLY A 264 -8.83 26.88 -32.43
#